data_AF-A0A2P6W8B8-F1
#
_entry.id   AF-A0A2P6W8B8-F1
#
_cell.length_a   1.000
_cell.length_b   1.000
_cell.length_c   1.000
_cell.angle_alpha   90.00
_cell.angle_beta   90.00
_cell.angle_gamma   90.00
#
_symmetry.space_group_name_H-M   'P 1'
#
loop_
_entity.id
_entity.type
_entity.pdbx_description
1 polymer ?
#
loop_
_entity_poly.entity_id
_entity_poly.type
_entity_poly.pdbx_seq_one_letter_code
_entity_poly.pdbx_strand_id
1 'polypeptide(L)'
;MSDVWQVLVKSFGLLLDEPRLFVPKIFSTLTASLFLVYLISSPSTISQMNPYNAIALMFGSLFMLSIMGVYSSMMLSVMVKSPETSLYRSFIAVMRKYSNVLKASAATIAAGLIISVVFTAGYWFYSVTGNVMYLVFAAVFFLFAVLIISYLGYFLPVTLVIDSSFREALGSSVESSNRNRKVVASLLVSSFLLIGLAFSSAGFLEKLGYLGFVVGRLVSAVVNTYIFTVSPTFYFEQSGSESFQ
;
A
#
# COMPACT_ATOMS: atom_id res chain seq x y z
N MET A 1 3.49 -5.58 26.03
CA MET A 1 3.93 -6.69 25.15
C MET A 1 2.80 -7.70 24.84
N SER A 2 1.75 -7.81 25.67
CA SER A 2 0.60 -8.71 25.42
C SER A 2 -0.24 -8.37 24.19
N ASP A 3 -0.39 -7.08 23.87
CA ASP A 3 -1.44 -6.63 22.94
C ASP A 3 -1.04 -6.85 21.47
N VAL A 4 0.24 -6.65 21.12
CA VAL A 4 0.76 -6.92 19.77
C VAL A 4 0.73 -8.41 19.45
N TRP A 5 1.09 -9.25 20.42
CA TRP A 5 1.01 -10.70 20.29
C TRP A 5 -0.44 -11.16 20.11
N GLN A 6 -1.38 -10.60 20.88
CA GLN A 6 -2.81 -10.89 20.70
C GLN A 6 -3.33 -10.47 19.32
N VAL A 7 -2.93 -9.31 18.80
CA VAL A 7 -3.33 -8.88 17.44
C VAL A 7 -2.75 -9.82 16.40
N LEU A 8 -1.49 -10.24 16.52
CA LEU A 8 -0.88 -11.21 15.61
C LEU A 8 -1.61 -12.56 15.66
N VAL A 9 -1.82 -13.13 16.85
CA VAL A 9 -2.51 -14.41 17.01
C VAL A 9 -3.93 -14.34 16.46
N LYS A 10 -4.68 -13.27 16.74
CA LYS A 10 -6.03 -13.08 16.18
C LYS A 10 -6.02 -12.87 14.66
N SER A 11 -5.01 -12.20 14.12
CA SER A 11 -4.87 -12.02 12.66
C SER A 11 -4.64 -13.34 11.94
N PHE A 12 -3.75 -14.18 12.49
CA PHE A 12 -3.50 -15.52 11.94
C PHE A 12 -4.63 -16.50 12.22
N GLY A 13 -5.36 -16.35 13.34
CA GLY A 13 -6.60 -17.09 13.58
C GLY A 13 -7.65 -16.80 12.51
N LEU A 14 -7.93 -15.51 12.26
CA LEU A 14 -8.86 -15.10 11.21
C LEU A 14 -8.42 -15.54 9.80
N LEU A 15 -7.11 -15.61 9.54
CA LEU A 15 -6.57 -16.16 8.29
C LEU A 15 -6.93 -17.64 8.11
N LEU A 16 -6.92 -18.44 9.18
CA LEU A 16 -7.29 -19.85 9.12
C LEU A 16 -8.80 -20.04 9.01
N ASP A 17 -9.58 -19.20 9.71
CA ASP A 17 -11.04 -19.27 9.72
C ASP A 17 -11.66 -18.74 8.41
N GLU A 18 -11.14 -17.62 7.89
CA GLU A 18 -11.64 -16.95 6.68
C GLU A 18 -10.52 -16.63 5.67
N PRO A 19 -9.81 -17.66 5.13
CA PRO A 19 -8.64 -17.47 4.26
C PRO A 19 -8.95 -16.63 3.02
N ARG A 20 -10.19 -16.71 2.53
CA ARG A 20 -10.70 -15.95 1.38
C ARG A 20 -10.44 -14.44 1.47
N LEU A 21 -10.54 -13.84 2.66
CA LEU A 21 -10.37 -12.39 2.85
C LEU A 21 -8.92 -11.96 2.60
N PHE A 22 -7.98 -12.86 2.84
CA PHE A 22 -6.55 -12.58 2.77
C PHE A 22 -5.97 -12.85 1.39
N VAL A 23 -6.59 -13.72 0.58
CA VAL A 23 -6.10 -14.10 -0.75
C VAL A 23 -5.75 -12.90 -1.63
N PRO A 24 -6.62 -11.88 -1.81
CA PRO A 24 -6.30 -10.76 -2.70
C PRO A 24 -5.07 -9.98 -2.24
N LYS A 25 -4.93 -9.78 -0.93
CA LYS A 25 -3.83 -9.02 -0.32
C LYS A 25 -2.52 -9.80 -0.27
N ILE A 26 -2.57 -11.09 0.03
CA ILE A 26 -1.40 -11.98 0.00
C ILE A 26 -0.88 -12.09 -1.43
N PHE A 27 -1.76 -12.32 -2.41
CA PHE A 27 -1.35 -12.46 -3.81
C PHE A 27 -0.75 -11.17 -4.37
N SER A 28 -1.38 -10.02 -4.11
CA SER A 28 -0.86 -8.72 -4.58
C SER A 28 0.46 -8.37 -3.91
N THR A 29 0.56 -8.61 -2.59
CA THR A 29 1.79 -8.34 -1.84
C THR A 29 2.92 -9.27 -2.25
N LEU A 30 2.65 -10.56 -2.47
CA LEU A 30 3.65 -11.53 -2.91
C LEU A 30 4.18 -11.18 -4.29
N THR A 31 3.28 -10.95 -5.27
CA THR A 31 3.66 -10.55 -6.62
C THR A 31 4.49 -9.27 -6.61
N ALA A 32 4.05 -8.26 -5.84
CA ALA A 32 4.79 -7.00 -5.70
C ALA A 32 6.16 -7.19 -5.06
N SER A 33 6.25 -7.99 -4.00
CA SER A 33 7.50 -8.20 -3.27
C SER A 33 8.50 -8.98 -4.10
N LEU A 34 8.07 -10.05 -4.77
CA LEU A 34 8.93 -10.83 -5.68
C LEU A 34 9.40 -9.99 -6.87
N PHE A 35 8.52 -9.16 -7.42
CA PHE A 35 8.87 -8.27 -8.50
C PHE A 35 9.92 -7.21 -8.08
N LEU A 36 9.75 -6.61 -6.90
CA LEU A 36 10.73 -5.67 -6.35
C LEU A 36 12.08 -6.33 -6.07
N VAL A 37 12.07 -7.53 -5.49
CA VAL A 37 13.30 -8.31 -5.28
C VAL A 37 14.00 -8.57 -6.61
N TYR A 38 13.26 -8.96 -7.65
CA TYR A 38 13.82 -9.16 -8.99
C TYR A 38 14.47 -7.90 -9.57
N LEU A 39 13.82 -6.73 -9.43
CA LEU A 39 14.38 -5.46 -9.90
C LEU A 39 15.66 -5.09 -9.15
N ILE A 40 15.69 -5.27 -7.83
CA ILE A 40 16.83 -4.92 -6.98
C ILE A 40 17.99 -5.89 -7.18
N SER A 41 17.71 -7.18 -7.38
CA SER A 41 18.75 -8.21 -7.55
C SER A 41 19.42 -8.20 -8.92
N SER A 42 18.80 -7.53 -9.91
CA SER A 42 19.24 -7.54 -11.31
C SER A 42 19.52 -6.13 -11.87
N PRO A 43 20.30 -5.28 -11.18
CA PRO A 43 20.52 -3.90 -11.61
C PRO A 43 21.32 -3.83 -12.92
N SER A 44 22.22 -4.80 -13.15
CA SER A 44 23.00 -4.92 -14.38
C SER A 44 22.14 -5.22 -15.61
N THR A 45 21.04 -5.96 -15.43
CA THR A 45 20.08 -6.25 -16.50
C THR A 45 19.35 -4.98 -16.93
N ILE A 46 19.00 -4.11 -15.99
CA ILE A 46 18.33 -2.84 -16.27
C ILE A 46 19.32 -1.84 -16.90
N SER A 47 20.56 -1.78 -16.43
CA SER A 47 21.57 -0.86 -16.98
C SER A 47 22.02 -1.22 -18.39
N GLN A 48 21.86 -2.48 -18.81
CA GLN A 48 22.17 -2.95 -20.16
C GLN A 48 20.97 -2.87 -21.13
N MET A 49 19.76 -2.60 -20.63
CA MET A 49 18.59 -2.39 -21.48
C MET A 49 18.67 -1.05 -22.21
N ASN A 50 18.10 -1.02 -23.42
CA ASN A 50 17.86 0.25 -24.11
C ASN A 50 17.08 1.20 -23.18
N PRO A 51 17.46 2.49 -23.06
CA PRO A 51 16.82 3.45 -22.16
C PRO A 51 15.29 3.52 -22.31
N TYR A 52 14.77 3.42 -23.53
CA TYR A 52 13.32 3.42 -23.78
C TYR A 52 12.64 2.17 -23.19
N ASN A 53 13.27 1.00 -23.31
CA ASN A 53 12.76 -0.24 -22.75
C ASN A 53 12.85 -0.25 -21.22
N ALA A 54 13.92 0.30 -20.65
CA ALA A 54 14.07 0.45 -19.21
C ALA A 54 12.97 1.36 -18.62
N ILE A 55 12.71 2.51 -19.26
CA ILE A 55 11.63 3.42 -18.85
C ILE A 55 10.27 2.75 -18.97
N ALA A 56 10.00 2.06 -20.09
CA ALA A 56 8.75 1.34 -20.29
C ALA A 56 8.53 0.25 -19.24
N LEU A 57 9.59 -0.49 -18.87
CA LEU A 57 9.53 -1.52 -17.83
C LEU A 57 9.29 -0.91 -16.44
N MET A 58 9.97 0.18 -16.09
CA MET A 58 9.76 0.88 -14.82
C MET A 58 8.35 1.47 -14.73
N PHE A 59 7.86 2.12 -15.79
CA PHE A 59 6.52 2.70 -15.80
C PHE A 59 5.43 1.61 -15.80
N GLY A 60 5.57 0.61 -16.65
CA GLY A 60 4.61 -0.50 -16.74
C GLY A 60 4.52 -1.30 -15.44
N SER A 61 5.64 -1.49 -14.75
CA SER A 61 5.65 -2.15 -13.45
C SER A 61 5.02 -1.31 -12.34
N LEU A 62 5.36 -0.02 -12.23
CA LEU A 62 4.69 0.89 -11.29
C LEU A 62 3.18 0.93 -11.53
N PHE A 63 2.76 0.93 -12.80
CA PHE A 63 1.35 0.88 -13.17
C PHE A 63 0.67 -0.41 -12.73
N MET A 64 1.28 -1.57 -13.00
CA MET A 64 0.75 -2.87 -12.57
C MET A 64 0.69 -3.01 -11.05
N LEU A 65 1.75 -2.61 -10.34
CA LEU A 65 1.80 -2.64 -8.88
C LEU A 65 0.73 -1.74 -8.26
N SER A 66 0.54 -0.54 -8.81
CA SER A 66 -0.49 0.41 -8.38
C SER A 66 -1.89 -0.18 -8.56
N ILE A 67 -2.19 -0.71 -9.75
CA ILE A 67 -3.48 -1.36 -10.03
C ILE A 67 -3.70 -2.54 -9.10
N MET A 68 -2.75 -3.46 -8.96
CA MET A 68 -2.89 -4.62 -8.07
C MET A 68 -3.09 -4.21 -6.60
N GLY A 69 -2.41 -3.16 -6.15
CA GLY A 69 -2.55 -2.60 -4.81
C GLY A 69 -3.94 -2.05 -4.55
N VAL A 70 -4.46 -1.21 -5.45
CA VAL A 70 -5.83 -0.65 -5.37
C VAL A 70 -6.87 -1.77 -5.47
N TYR A 71 -6.70 -2.66 -6.45
CA TYR A 71 -7.64 -3.72 -6.75
C TYR A 71 -7.79 -4.72 -5.60
N SER A 72 -6.68 -5.20 -5.03
CA SER A 72 -6.72 -6.10 -3.86
C SER A 72 -7.38 -5.47 -2.64
N SER A 73 -7.21 -4.16 -2.45
CA SER A 73 -7.83 -3.40 -1.35
C SER A 73 -9.33 -3.20 -1.55
N MET A 74 -9.76 -2.96 -2.78
CA MET A 74 -11.19 -2.87 -3.12
C MET A 74 -11.87 -4.23 -3.02
N MET A 75 -11.22 -5.32 -3.44
CA MET A 75 -11.76 -6.69 -3.30
C MET A 75 -12.00 -7.02 -1.84
N LEU A 76 -11.02 -6.77 -0.97
CA LEU A 76 -11.18 -6.95 0.48
C LEU A 76 -12.38 -6.16 1.01
N SER A 77 -12.50 -4.89 0.61
CA SER A 77 -13.59 -4.01 1.03
C SER A 77 -14.97 -4.55 0.62
N VAL A 78 -15.11 -5.11 -0.59
CA VAL A 78 -16.35 -5.76 -1.04
C VAL A 78 -16.65 -7.01 -0.21
N MET A 79 -15.65 -7.82 0.08
CA MET A 79 -15.82 -9.07 0.84
C MET A 79 -16.20 -8.80 2.31
N VAL A 80 -15.63 -7.77 2.93
CA VAL A 80 -15.99 -7.35 4.29
C VAL A 80 -17.42 -6.81 4.34
N LYS A 81 -17.85 -6.04 3.33
CA LYS A 81 -19.22 -5.50 3.26
C LYS A 81 -20.27 -6.57 2.93
N SER A 82 -19.90 -7.64 2.25
CA SER A 82 -20.83 -8.71 1.83
C SER A 82 -20.22 -10.09 2.09
N PRO A 83 -20.28 -10.60 3.34
CA PRO A 83 -19.58 -11.81 3.77
C PRO A 83 -19.97 -13.08 2.99
N GLU A 84 -21.12 -13.12 2.32
CA GLU A 84 -21.54 -14.26 1.50
C GLU A 84 -20.99 -14.24 0.07
N THR A 85 -20.30 -13.15 -0.34
CA THR A 85 -19.76 -13.07 -1.70
C THR A 85 -18.52 -13.94 -1.88
N SER A 86 -18.52 -14.75 -2.94
CA SER A 86 -17.34 -15.51 -3.36
C SER A 86 -16.26 -14.58 -3.95
N LEU A 87 -15.00 -15.00 -3.86
CA LEU A 87 -13.85 -14.28 -4.44
C LEU A 87 -14.08 -13.84 -5.90
N TYR A 88 -14.68 -14.71 -6.70
CA TYR A 88 -15.02 -14.42 -8.09
C TYR A 88 -16.05 -13.29 -8.22
N ARG A 89 -17.12 -13.30 -7.39
CA ARG A 89 -18.13 -12.23 -7.42
C ARG A 89 -17.54 -10.90 -6.97
N SER A 90 -16.66 -10.91 -5.96
CA SER A 90 -15.95 -9.72 -5.50
C SER A 90 -15.00 -9.17 -6.57
N PHE A 91 -14.30 -10.05 -7.29
CA PHE A 91 -13.47 -9.69 -8.44
C PHE A 91 -14.31 -8.99 -9.53
N ILE A 92 -15.42 -9.61 -9.95
CA ILE A 92 -16.30 -9.03 -10.96
C ILE A 92 -16.90 -7.69 -10.51
N ALA A 93 -17.27 -7.55 -9.22
CA ALA A 93 -17.78 -6.30 -8.67
C ALA A 93 -16.76 -5.15 -8.76
N VAL A 94 -15.48 -5.42 -8.45
CA VAL A 94 -14.41 -4.43 -8.57
C VAL A 94 -14.09 -4.15 -10.05
N MET A 95 -14.09 -5.16 -10.93
CA MET A 95 -13.89 -4.96 -12.38
C MET A 95 -14.94 -4.04 -12.99
N ARG A 96 -16.19 -4.10 -12.53
CA ARG A 96 -17.24 -3.16 -12.99
C ARG A 96 -16.91 -1.70 -12.62
N LYS A 97 -16.10 -1.47 -11.59
CA LYS A 97 -15.58 -0.16 -11.19
C LYS A 97 -14.17 0.15 -11.73
N TYR A 98 -13.77 -0.45 -12.86
CA TYR A 98 -12.41 -0.29 -13.41
C TYR A 98 -11.98 1.17 -13.63
N SER A 99 -12.90 2.07 -13.99
CA SER A 99 -12.59 3.51 -14.14
C SER A 99 -12.08 4.13 -12.85
N ASN A 100 -12.66 3.76 -11.70
CA ASN A 100 -12.23 4.24 -10.39
C ASN A 100 -10.89 3.63 -9.98
N VAL A 101 -10.65 2.36 -10.31
CA VAL A 101 -9.35 1.70 -10.11
C VAL A 101 -8.27 2.41 -10.93
N LEU A 102 -8.52 2.70 -12.20
CA LEU A 102 -7.57 3.40 -13.07
C LEU A 102 -7.30 4.83 -12.59
N LYS A 103 -8.33 5.59 -12.20
CA LYS A 103 -8.16 6.94 -11.65
C LYS A 103 -7.34 6.95 -10.37
N ALA A 104 -7.62 6.02 -9.45
CA ALA A 104 -6.86 5.88 -8.22
C ALA A 104 -5.41 5.45 -8.46
N SER A 105 -5.22 4.53 -9.39
CA SER A 105 -3.88 4.06 -9.77
C SER A 105 -3.07 5.17 -10.43
N ALA A 106 -3.68 5.93 -11.34
CA ALA A 106 -3.09 7.09 -11.98
C ALA A 106 -2.75 8.20 -10.98
N ALA A 107 -3.65 8.49 -10.03
CA ALA A 107 -3.38 9.46 -8.96
C ALA A 107 -2.20 9.01 -8.08
N THR A 108 -2.12 7.72 -7.74
CA THR A 108 -1.01 7.15 -6.97
C THR A 108 0.32 7.24 -7.73
N ILE A 109 0.30 6.95 -9.03
CA ILE A 109 1.50 7.05 -9.89
C ILE A 109 1.92 8.51 -10.05
N ALA A 110 0.98 9.43 -10.29
CA ALA A 110 1.27 10.86 -10.40
C ALA A 110 1.87 11.41 -9.10
N ALA A 111 1.30 11.06 -7.95
CA ALA A 111 1.84 11.38 -6.64
C ALA A 111 3.27 10.83 -6.46
N GLY A 112 3.49 9.56 -6.82
CA GLY A 112 4.81 8.93 -6.76
C GLY A 112 5.83 9.59 -7.68
N LEU A 113 5.44 9.98 -8.90
CA LEU A 113 6.31 10.68 -9.85
C LEU A 113 6.67 12.08 -9.33
N ILE A 114 5.72 12.84 -8.80
CA ILE A 114 5.98 14.16 -8.21
C ILE A 114 7.02 14.05 -7.08
N ILE A 115 6.81 13.09 -6.16
CA ILE A 115 7.76 12.83 -5.06
C ILE A 115 9.15 12.46 -5.61
N SER A 116 9.20 11.55 -6.60
CA SER A 116 10.44 11.07 -7.19
C SER A 116 11.23 12.17 -7.89
N VAL A 117 10.55 13.07 -8.62
CA VAL A 117 11.18 14.21 -9.29
C VAL A 117 11.83 15.15 -8.28
N VAL A 118 11.13 15.49 -7.19
CA VAL A 118 11.68 16.37 -6.15
C VAL A 118 12.88 15.73 -5.45
N PHE A 119 12.79 14.44 -5.12
CA PHE A 119 13.91 13.71 -4.51
C PHE A 119 15.13 13.65 -5.45
N THR A 120 14.90 13.32 -6.73
CA THR A 120 15.95 13.23 -7.75
C THR A 120 16.62 14.60 -7.98
N ALA A 121 15.83 15.67 -8.04
CA ALA A 121 16.37 17.02 -8.16
C ALA A 121 17.27 17.38 -6.96
N GLY A 122 16.83 17.08 -5.74
CA GLY A 122 17.64 17.31 -4.54
C GLY A 122 18.93 16.47 -4.50
N TYR A 123 18.87 15.21 -4.90
CA TYR A 123 20.06 14.36 -5.06
C TYR A 123 21.02 14.90 -6.14
N TRP A 124 20.49 15.42 -7.25
CA TRP A 124 21.28 16.03 -8.32
C TRP A 124 21.99 17.30 -7.82
N PHE A 125 21.30 18.20 -7.12
CA PHE A 125 21.91 19.39 -6.51
C PHE A 125 22.99 19.02 -5.50
N TYR A 126 22.77 18.01 -4.65
CA TYR A 126 23.81 17.46 -3.77
C TYR A 126 25.03 16.99 -4.55
N SER A 127 24.82 16.23 -5.63
CA SER A 127 25.91 15.67 -6.45
C SER A 127 26.77 16.75 -7.13
N VAL A 128 26.16 17.88 -7.54
CA VAL A 128 26.87 18.99 -8.20
C VAL A 128 27.55 19.92 -7.21
N THR A 129 26.89 20.22 -6.09
CA THR A 129 27.37 21.23 -5.12
C THR A 129 28.20 20.65 -3.97
N GLY A 130 28.09 19.34 -3.74
CA GLY A 130 28.63 18.67 -2.55
C GLY A 130 27.91 19.02 -1.24
N ASN A 131 26.88 19.88 -1.28
CA ASN A 131 26.21 20.37 -0.08
C ASN A 131 25.17 19.36 0.42
N VAL A 132 25.46 18.73 1.56
CA VAL A 132 24.63 17.71 2.22
C VAL A 132 23.24 18.25 2.58
N MET A 133 23.07 19.56 2.77
CA MET A 133 21.76 20.15 3.11
C MET A 133 20.70 19.89 2.04
N TYR A 134 21.06 19.83 0.75
CA TYR A 134 20.12 19.51 -0.32
C TYR A 134 19.61 18.07 -0.24
N LEU A 135 20.50 17.12 0.11
CA LEU A 135 20.13 15.72 0.31
C LEU A 135 19.22 15.55 1.53
N VAL A 136 19.55 16.22 2.64
CA VAL A 136 18.73 16.21 3.86
C VAL A 136 17.34 16.80 3.57
N PHE A 137 17.27 17.95 2.90
CA PHE A 137 15.99 18.56 2.53
C PHE A 137 15.16 17.65 1.62
N ALA A 138 15.78 17.03 0.62
CA ALA A 138 15.11 16.10 -0.29
C ALA A 138 14.58 14.86 0.44
N ALA A 139 15.37 14.29 1.35
CA ALA A 139 14.98 13.14 2.17
C ALA A 139 13.84 13.48 3.13
N VAL A 140 13.90 14.64 3.79
CA VAL A 140 12.84 15.11 4.69
C VAL A 140 11.56 15.38 3.91
N PHE A 141 11.64 16.08 2.78
CA PHE A 141 10.49 16.31 1.91
C PHE A 141 9.87 14.99 1.44
N PHE A 142 10.68 14.06 0.96
CA PHE A 142 10.23 12.73 0.55
C PHE A 142 9.46 12.04 1.68
N LEU A 143 10.04 12.01 2.88
CA LEU A 143 9.42 11.37 4.04
C LEU A 143 8.07 11.99 4.40
N PHE A 144 7.98 13.33 4.47
CA PHE A 144 6.72 14.02 4.73
C PHE A 144 5.70 13.80 3.61
N ALA A 145 6.11 13.88 2.35
CA ALA A 145 5.21 13.72 1.22
C ALA A 145 4.61 12.30 1.17
N VAL A 146 5.43 11.27 1.40
CA VAL A 146 4.92 9.89 1.47
C VAL A 146 3.99 9.72 2.67
N LEU A 147 4.32 10.29 3.83
CA LEU A 147 3.44 10.23 5.01
C LEU A 147 2.08 10.90 4.76
N ILE A 148 2.08 12.11 4.20
CA ILE A 148 0.86 12.86 3.88
C ILE A 148 0.01 12.09 2.87
N ILE A 149 0.61 11.63 1.76
CA ILE A 149 -0.12 10.91 0.71
C ILE A 149 -0.66 9.57 1.23
N SER A 150 0.12 8.85 2.03
CA SER A 150 -0.31 7.60 2.65
C SER A 150 -1.44 7.81 3.66
N TYR A 151 -1.41 8.93 4.40
CA TYR A 151 -2.49 9.33 5.31
C TYR A 151 -3.77 9.69 4.56
N LEU A 152 -3.69 10.54 3.54
CA LEU A 152 -4.85 10.99 2.77
C LEU A 152 -5.46 9.85 1.94
N GLY A 153 -4.62 8.94 1.42
CA GLY A 153 -5.02 7.80 0.61
C GLY A 153 -5.37 6.53 1.40
N TYR A 154 -5.24 6.55 2.74
CA TYR A 154 -5.39 5.34 3.57
C TYR A 154 -6.73 4.63 3.37
N PHE A 155 -7.83 5.39 3.34
CA PHE A 155 -9.19 4.86 3.17
C PHE A 155 -9.69 4.88 1.73
N LEU A 156 -8.87 5.35 0.78
CA LEU A 156 -9.27 5.52 -0.61
C LEU A 156 -9.84 4.22 -1.22
N PRO A 157 -9.27 3.02 -0.98
CA PRO A 157 -9.86 1.80 -1.52
C PRO A 157 -11.26 1.48 -1.00
N VAL A 158 -11.57 1.88 0.23
CA VAL A 158 -12.89 1.66 0.86
C VAL A 158 -13.90 2.62 0.26
N THR A 159 -13.55 3.91 0.20
CA THR A 159 -14.43 4.94 -0.33
C THR A 159 -14.67 4.79 -1.83
N LEU A 160 -13.71 4.25 -2.60
CA LEU A 160 -13.91 3.91 -4.02
C LEU A 160 -14.94 2.78 -4.24
N VAL A 161 -15.16 1.92 -3.24
CA VAL A 161 -16.19 0.88 -3.27
C VAL A 161 -17.56 1.44 -2.91
N ILE A 162 -17.63 2.47 -2.06
CA ILE A 162 -18.88 3.07 -1.58
C ILE A 162 -19.36 4.15 -2.55
N ASP A 163 -18.50 5.10 -2.89
CA ASP A 163 -18.85 6.28 -3.66
C ASP A 163 -18.92 6.00 -5.17
N SER A 164 -19.72 6.83 -5.85
CA SER A 164 -19.91 6.73 -7.30
C SER A 164 -18.78 7.40 -8.08
N SER A 165 -18.18 8.46 -7.52
CA SER A 165 -17.13 9.25 -8.18
C SER A 165 -15.80 9.27 -7.41
N PHE A 166 -14.68 9.31 -8.16
CA PHE A 166 -13.32 9.35 -7.58
C PHE A 166 -13.06 10.57 -6.69
N ARG A 167 -13.65 11.72 -7.03
CA ARG A 167 -13.47 12.97 -6.26
C ARG A 167 -14.16 12.90 -4.91
N GLU A 168 -15.38 12.36 -4.87
CA GLU A 168 -16.10 12.10 -3.62
C GLU A 168 -15.36 11.06 -2.78
N ALA A 169 -14.89 9.97 -3.40
CA ALA A 169 -14.10 8.95 -2.71
C ALA A 169 -12.83 9.53 -2.08
N LEU A 170 -12.15 10.45 -2.75
CA LEU A 170 -10.96 11.10 -2.22
C LEU A 170 -11.29 12.06 -1.07
N GLY A 171 -12.35 12.87 -1.21
CA GLY A 171 -12.83 13.73 -0.13
C GLY A 171 -13.25 12.94 1.11
N SER A 172 -14.04 11.87 0.90
CA SER A 172 -14.46 10.96 1.96
C SER A 172 -13.28 10.24 2.60
N SER A 173 -12.26 9.84 1.83
CA SER A 173 -11.04 9.23 2.37
C SER A 173 -10.31 10.18 3.32
N VAL A 174 -10.19 11.46 2.95
CA VAL A 174 -9.55 12.48 3.78
C VAL A 174 -10.33 12.71 5.07
N GLU A 175 -11.65 12.82 4.99
CA GLU A 175 -12.52 12.98 6.16
C GLU A 175 -12.41 11.77 7.10
N SER A 176 -12.39 10.57 6.54
CA SER A 176 -12.24 9.29 7.23
C SER A 176 -10.91 9.18 7.96
N SER A 177 -9.82 9.58 7.31
CA SER A 177 -8.49 9.63 7.89
C SER A 177 -8.43 10.63 9.05
N ASN A 178 -9.05 11.80 8.91
CA ASN A 178 -9.11 12.82 9.96
C ASN A 178 -9.93 12.38 11.17
N ARG A 179 -11.06 11.70 10.95
CA ARG A 179 -11.90 11.16 12.04
C ARG A 179 -11.16 10.09 12.83
N ASN A 180 -10.32 9.29 12.17
CA ASN A 180 -9.52 8.22 12.79
C ASN A 180 -8.03 8.56 12.96
N ARG A 181 -7.69 9.84 13.03
CA ARG A 181 -6.29 10.32 12.96
C ARG A 181 -5.32 9.58 13.88
N LYS A 182 -5.74 9.22 15.10
CA LYS A 182 -4.90 8.53 16.09
C LYS A 182 -4.52 7.13 15.64
N VAL A 183 -5.49 6.37 15.11
CA VAL A 183 -5.29 4.99 14.66
C VAL A 183 -4.45 4.99 13.39
N VAL A 184 -4.81 5.82 12.40
CA VAL A 184 -4.10 5.93 11.11
C VAL A 184 -2.67 6.41 11.31
N ALA A 185 -2.44 7.44 12.14
CA ALA A 185 -1.09 7.92 12.42
C ALA A 185 -0.23 6.86 13.13
N SER A 186 -0.79 6.10 14.09
CA SER A 186 -0.02 5.04 14.76
C SER A 186 0.38 3.92 13.80
N LEU A 187 -0.51 3.54 12.88
CA LEU A 187 -0.25 2.51 11.87
C LEU A 187 0.81 2.96 10.85
N LEU A 188 0.73 4.23 10.41
CA LEU A 188 1.72 4.82 9.51
C LEU A 188 3.09 4.91 10.18
N VAL A 189 3.18 5.49 11.38
CA VAL A 189 4.46 5.62 12.11
C VAL A 189 5.08 4.25 12.38
N SER A 190 4.27 3.25 12.77
CA SER A 190 4.75 1.88 12.98
C SER A 190 5.27 1.25 11.68
N SER A 191 4.57 1.46 10.56
CA SER A 191 5.00 0.96 9.25
C SER A 191 6.33 1.58 8.81
N PHE A 192 6.52 2.88 9.02
CA PHE A 192 7.78 3.57 8.69
C PHE A 192 8.94 3.18 9.59
N LEU A 193 8.69 2.98 10.90
CA LEU A 193 9.70 2.46 11.83
C LEU A 193 10.17 1.06 11.42
N LEU A 194 9.25 0.18 11.05
CA LEU A 194 9.57 -1.17 10.57
C LEU A 194 10.38 -1.14 9.27
N ILE A 195 10.04 -0.24 8.33
CA ILE A 195 10.80 -0.05 7.09
C ILE A 195 12.22 0.47 7.41
N GLY A 196 12.35 1.45 8.31
CA GLY A 196 13.65 2.00 8.71
C GLY A 196 14.58 0.96 9.34
N LEU A 197 14.03 0.05 10.15
CA LEU A 197 14.79 -1.07 10.74
C LEU A 197 15.20 -2.14 9.72
N ALA A 198 14.44 -2.32 8.64
CA ALA A 198 14.79 -3.27 7.59
C ALA A 198 15.97 -2.77 6.72
N PHE A 199 15.99 -1.47 6.42
CA PHE A 199 17.02 -0.84 5.58
C PHE A 199 18.43 -0.79 6.22
N SER A 200 18.55 -0.94 7.53
CA SER A 200 19.85 -0.85 8.24
C SER A 200 20.67 -2.15 8.26
N SER A 201 20.24 -3.20 7.55
CA SER A 201 20.89 -4.52 7.53
C SER A 201 21.61 -4.83 6.19
N ALA A 202 22.82 -5.40 6.20
CA ALA A 202 23.63 -5.68 4.98
C ALA A 202 24.51 -6.96 5.09
N GLY A 203 24.76 -7.70 3.98
CA GLY A 203 25.73 -8.83 3.88
C GLY A 203 25.17 -10.19 3.40
N PHE A 204 25.56 -11.34 3.99
CA PHE A 204 24.80 -12.62 3.87
C PHE A 204 23.32 -12.44 4.32
N LEU A 205 23.13 -11.43 5.16
CA LEU A 205 21.90 -10.73 5.48
C LEU A 205 21.13 -10.16 4.28
N GLU A 206 21.69 -10.07 3.08
CA GLU A 206 21.02 -9.53 1.88
C GLU A 206 20.05 -10.57 1.31
N LYS A 207 20.47 -11.82 1.12
CA LYS A 207 19.57 -12.91 0.68
C LYS A 207 18.57 -13.28 1.77
N LEU A 208 19.03 -13.35 3.03
CA LEU A 208 18.14 -13.47 4.18
C LEU A 208 17.23 -12.23 4.33
N GLY A 209 17.71 -11.06 3.91
CA GLY A 209 16.99 -9.80 3.91
C GLY A 209 15.89 -9.77 2.86
N TYR A 210 16.12 -10.31 1.65
CA TYR A 210 15.07 -10.50 0.65
C TYR A 210 13.99 -11.46 1.15
N LEU A 211 14.39 -12.57 1.78
CA LEU A 211 13.46 -13.53 2.35
C LEU A 211 12.68 -12.92 3.53
N GLY A 212 13.36 -12.21 4.42
CA GLY A 212 12.77 -11.46 5.52
C GLY A 212 11.87 -10.31 5.06
N PHE A 213 12.20 -9.65 3.95
CA PHE A 213 11.38 -8.62 3.32
C PHE A 213 10.08 -9.23 2.80
N VAL A 214 10.14 -10.32 2.03
CA VAL A 214 8.95 -11.01 1.52
C VAL A 214 8.07 -11.53 2.66
N VAL A 215 8.66 -12.22 3.64
CA VAL A 215 7.93 -12.74 4.81
C VAL A 215 7.34 -11.60 5.64
N GLY A 216 8.11 -10.54 5.92
CA GLY A 216 7.63 -9.38 6.67
C GLY A 216 6.50 -8.64 5.94
N ARG A 217 6.59 -8.52 4.61
CA ARG A 217 5.52 -7.97 3.76
C ARG A 217 4.25 -8.82 3.82
N LEU A 218 4.38 -10.15 3.84
CA LEU A 218 3.25 -11.08 3.99
C LEU A 218 2.61 -10.97 5.38
N VAL A 219 3.40 -10.95 6.45
CA VAL A 219 2.91 -10.74 7.83
C VAL A 219 2.18 -9.39 7.93
N SER A 220 2.76 -8.33 7.36
CA SER A 220 2.12 -7.01 7.28
C SER A 220 0.80 -7.04 6.50
N ALA A 221 0.72 -7.81 5.42
CA ALA A 221 -0.52 -7.97 4.65
C ALA A 221 -1.61 -8.70 5.47
N VAL A 222 -1.25 -9.72 6.24
CA VAL A 222 -2.16 -10.46 7.12
C VAL A 222 -2.70 -9.54 8.22
N VAL A 223 -1.81 -8.84 8.95
CA VAL A 223 -2.22 -7.92 10.02
C VAL A 223 -3.08 -6.77 9.47
N ASN A 224 -2.70 -6.17 8.33
CA ASN A 224 -3.50 -5.11 7.71
C ASN A 224 -4.88 -5.61 7.28
N THR A 225 -4.97 -6.81 6.70
CA THR A 225 -6.25 -7.41 6.32
C THR A 225 -7.12 -7.59 7.56
N TYR A 226 -6.58 -8.16 8.63
CA TYR A 226 -7.28 -8.30 9.91
C TYR A 226 -7.77 -6.95 10.45
N ILE A 227 -6.96 -5.90 10.44
CA ILE A 227 -7.37 -4.56 10.90
C ILE A 227 -8.53 -4.03 10.05
N PHE A 228 -8.48 -4.19 8.72
CA PHE A 228 -9.59 -3.83 7.84
C PHE A 228 -10.83 -4.69 8.07
N THR A 229 -10.68 -5.94 8.54
CA THR A 229 -11.84 -6.82 8.80
C THR A 229 -12.47 -6.58 10.17
N VAL A 230 -11.65 -6.41 11.20
CA VAL A 230 -12.02 -6.35 12.63
C VAL A 230 -12.19 -4.93 13.15
N SER A 231 -11.91 -3.92 12.33
CA SER A 231 -12.38 -2.54 12.55
C SER A 231 -13.49 -2.22 11.54
N PRO A 232 -14.67 -2.86 11.61
CA PRO A 232 -15.73 -2.72 10.62
C PRO A 232 -16.47 -1.39 10.79
N THR A 233 -16.19 -0.63 11.86
CA THR A 233 -16.78 0.66 12.21
C THR A 233 -16.86 1.61 11.02
N PHE A 234 -15.95 1.50 10.05
CA PHE A 234 -15.98 2.30 8.84
C PHE A 234 -16.91 1.79 7.72
N TYR A 235 -17.07 0.47 7.58
CA TYR A 235 -17.93 -0.12 6.55
C TYR A 235 -19.42 0.03 6.88
N PHE A 236 -19.77 0.05 8.16
CA PHE A 236 -21.15 0.11 8.64
C PHE A 236 -21.65 1.53 8.92
N GLU A 237 -20.78 2.47 9.34
CA GLU A 237 -21.21 3.85 9.60
C GLU A 237 -21.61 4.62 8.32
N GLN A 238 -21.11 4.23 7.14
CA GLN A 238 -21.48 4.85 5.86
C GLN A 238 -22.55 4.08 5.06
N SER A 239 -22.87 2.82 5.42
CA SER A 239 -23.89 2.04 4.70
C SER A 239 -25.33 2.37 5.09
N GLY A 240 -25.56 3.33 5.99
CA GLY A 240 -26.92 3.72 6.39
C GLY A 240 -27.75 2.56 6.94
N SER A 241 -27.11 1.54 7.53
CA SER A 241 -27.84 0.53 8.28
C SER A 241 -28.00 1.02 9.70
N GLU A 242 -29.21 1.49 9.97
CA GLU A 242 -29.82 1.56 11.29
C GLU A 242 -29.35 0.42 12.19
N SER A 243 -29.17 0.78 13.46
CA SER A 243 -29.24 -0.09 14.64
C SER A 243 -29.49 -1.57 14.37
N PHE A 244 -28.50 -2.41 14.69
CA PHE A 244 -28.80 -3.73 15.22
C PHE A 244 -28.31 -3.77 16.66
N GLN A 245 -29.28 -4.00 17.54
CA GLN A 245 -29.14 -4.28 18.98
C GLN A 245 -28.24 -5.50 19.22
#